data_AF-A0A2D6XB32-F1
#
_entry.id   AF-A0A2D6XB32-F1
#
_cell.length_a   1.000
_cell.length_b   1.000
_cell.length_c   1.000
_cell.angle_alpha   90.00
_cell.angle_beta   90.00
_cell.angle_gamma   90.00
#
_symmetry.space_group_name_H-M   'P 1'
#
loop_
_entity.id
_entity.type
_entity.pdbx_description
1 polymer ?
#
loop_
_entity_poly.entity_id
_entity_poly.type
_entity_poly.pdbx_seq_one_letter_code
_entity_poly.pdbx_strand_id
1 'polypeptide(L)'
;MSRRSWIKAVKSVKPLEVLEEAAQADIQKKLVAAGMGHMGDPKRVANQEPPLSSADFIKLIKKTFPGQDGQVPEVTEFKPLMGLNTSHSFSMFGFMYDGKINYIKLAGGSKGRGTKQTNEQETSWLLVLSAFYDTPDMQTKDASTLFDLCQKEAVYSRVYGNDGKALDVGKALGLVNWMGVNGGLPFSDGDKSRAPTGWVNSHIAQAKKFISSSKFGSTNVPQYFRKDKAKLPIVNLAKQLFPTSVPDQKFDKDKWNPADVWIEYSDYVLPVMGPKGDYKLTHLNNYLLESIENKRGILGVSLKLGKGEINSINMTERPEYIVDDFKMQYGDFFAQNVSSIYGGNELEGYSVTYRLFSASATETIRGEAQKKKTLAAHGKVFLKYLDFLMGSKRAYVSRVESVKGVLIKETNPYSNKGVGSYAFTKKGKLAFKKITEEWPKLKTSDIIQYARGTDASEYDILIASAGRSGLAKSEKIFLDAVAQYAFDKKAPEKNMQTRISARFQTIRLGTLFAGIKKGSVDKLHQIALGMLLYGKSESEWSAPHVKAT
;
A
#
# COMPACT_ATOMS: atom_id res chain seq x y z
N MET A 1 -23.18 -72.99 -3.11
CA MET A 1 -22.39 -71.73 -3.27
C MET A 1 -21.93 -71.28 -1.88
N SER A 2 -20.62 -71.17 -1.61
CA SER A 2 -20.14 -70.90 -0.24
C SER A 2 -20.31 -69.41 0.12
N ARG A 3 -20.50 -69.07 1.41
CA ARG A 3 -20.66 -67.68 1.89
C ARG A 3 -19.49 -66.77 1.46
N ARG A 4 -18.28 -67.32 1.33
CA ARG A 4 -17.10 -66.62 0.80
C ARG A 4 -17.18 -66.37 -0.72
N SER A 5 -17.78 -67.27 -1.49
CA SER A 5 -18.01 -67.11 -2.94
C SER A 5 -19.07 -66.03 -3.21
N TRP A 6 -20.13 -65.95 -2.39
CA TRP A 6 -21.17 -64.92 -2.52
C TRP A 6 -20.64 -63.52 -2.14
N ILE A 7 -19.87 -63.39 -1.05
CA ILE A 7 -19.24 -62.12 -0.66
C ILE A 7 -18.23 -61.62 -1.70
N LYS A 8 -17.49 -62.52 -2.37
CA LYS A 8 -16.54 -62.14 -3.42
C LYS A 8 -17.26 -61.67 -4.70
N ALA A 9 -18.40 -62.29 -5.04
CA ALA A 9 -19.26 -61.88 -6.16
C ALA A 9 -19.95 -60.53 -5.90
N VAL A 10 -20.48 -60.30 -4.69
CA VAL A 10 -21.10 -59.02 -4.30
C VAL A 10 -20.09 -57.88 -4.23
N LYS A 11 -18.84 -58.15 -3.80
CA LYS A 11 -17.75 -57.16 -3.82
C LYS A 11 -17.17 -56.88 -5.21
N SER A 12 -17.43 -57.72 -6.21
CA SER A 12 -16.99 -57.50 -7.60
C SER A 12 -18.00 -56.72 -8.45
N VAL A 13 -19.23 -56.53 -7.97
CA VAL A 13 -20.20 -55.63 -8.61
C VAL A 13 -19.93 -54.22 -8.12
N LYS A 14 -19.41 -53.36 -9.00
CA LYS A 14 -19.26 -51.94 -8.67
C LYS A 14 -20.66 -51.34 -8.41
N PRO A 15 -20.86 -50.50 -7.38
CA PRO A 15 -22.12 -49.81 -7.15
C PRO A 15 -22.56 -49.08 -8.43
N LEU A 16 -23.86 -49.06 -8.74
CA LEU A 16 -24.41 -48.42 -9.93
C LEU A 16 -23.91 -46.96 -10.09
N GLU A 17 -23.82 -46.25 -8.97
CA GLU A 17 -23.30 -44.88 -8.85
C GLU A 17 -21.84 -44.75 -9.31
N VAL A 18 -20.98 -45.73 -9.02
CA VAL A 18 -19.56 -45.76 -9.43
C VAL A 18 -19.43 -45.99 -10.94
N LEU A 19 -20.38 -46.69 -11.55
CA LEU A 19 -20.43 -46.88 -13.01
C LEU A 19 -20.99 -45.64 -13.73
N GLU A 20 -21.93 -44.92 -13.12
CA GLU A 20 -22.47 -43.66 -13.64
C GLU A 20 -21.45 -42.51 -13.56
N GLU A 21 -20.69 -42.40 -12.46
CA GLU A 21 -19.60 -41.42 -12.34
C GLU A 21 -18.46 -41.67 -13.34
N ALA A 22 -18.12 -42.93 -13.58
CA ALA A 22 -17.11 -43.30 -14.57
C ALA A 22 -17.55 -42.96 -16.01
N ALA A 23 -18.83 -43.15 -16.34
CA ALA A 23 -19.39 -42.79 -17.64
C ALA A 23 -19.46 -41.27 -17.85
N GLN A 24 -19.85 -40.51 -16.83
CA GLN A 24 -19.85 -39.04 -16.82
C GLN A 24 -18.44 -38.47 -17.05
N ALA A 25 -17.44 -39.05 -16.38
CA ALA A 25 -16.04 -38.65 -16.56
C ALA A 25 -15.52 -38.93 -17.98
N ASP A 26 -16.00 -39.98 -18.67
CA ASP A 26 -15.63 -40.25 -20.07
C ASP A 26 -16.20 -39.19 -21.03
N ILE A 27 -17.47 -38.81 -20.85
CA ILE A 27 -18.10 -37.72 -21.60
C ILE A 27 -17.33 -36.41 -21.42
N GLN A 28 -16.97 -36.07 -20.18
CA GLN A 28 -16.19 -34.88 -19.87
C GLN A 28 -14.83 -34.91 -20.57
N LYS A 29 -14.10 -36.03 -20.51
CA LYS A 29 -12.79 -36.19 -21.16
C LYS A 29 -12.86 -35.99 -22.67
N LYS A 30 -13.88 -36.54 -23.34
CA LYS A 30 -14.08 -36.38 -24.78
C LYS A 30 -14.35 -34.93 -25.16
N LEU A 31 -15.14 -34.20 -24.37
CA LEU A 31 -15.38 -32.78 -24.58
C LEU A 31 -14.13 -31.91 -24.31
N VAL A 32 -13.34 -32.24 -23.30
CA VAL A 32 -12.06 -31.57 -23.03
C VAL A 32 -11.08 -31.80 -24.18
N ALA A 33 -10.98 -33.03 -24.70
CA ALA A 33 -10.18 -33.34 -25.89
C ALA A 33 -10.68 -32.60 -27.15
N ALA A 34 -11.97 -32.27 -27.21
CA ALA A 34 -12.57 -31.47 -28.28
C ALA A 34 -12.39 -29.95 -28.11
N GLY A 35 -11.62 -29.49 -27.10
CA GLY A 35 -11.24 -28.09 -26.91
C GLY A 35 -11.85 -27.40 -25.69
N MET A 36 -12.68 -28.08 -24.90
CA MET A 36 -13.28 -27.51 -23.69
C MET A 36 -12.32 -27.51 -22.50
N GLY A 37 -12.55 -26.63 -21.52
CA GLY A 37 -11.79 -26.59 -20.28
C GLY A 37 -12.20 -27.70 -19.29
N HIS A 38 -11.21 -28.24 -18.57
CA HIS A 38 -11.44 -29.28 -17.57
C HIS A 38 -12.04 -28.71 -16.27
N MET A 39 -12.97 -29.44 -15.63
CA MET A 39 -13.56 -29.10 -14.34
C MET A 39 -13.45 -30.27 -13.36
N GLY A 40 -13.34 -29.99 -12.05
CA GLY A 40 -13.27 -31.06 -11.04
C GLY A 40 -14.56 -31.90 -10.90
N ASP A 41 -15.71 -31.34 -11.29
CA ASP A 41 -16.99 -32.06 -11.33
C ASP A 41 -17.17 -32.71 -12.73
N PRO A 42 -17.25 -34.06 -12.83
CA PRO A 42 -17.37 -34.76 -14.10
C PRO A 42 -18.66 -34.45 -14.85
N LYS A 43 -19.67 -33.88 -14.18
CA LYS A 43 -20.92 -33.41 -14.79
C LYS A 43 -20.79 -32.05 -15.49
N ARG A 44 -19.58 -31.47 -15.55
CA ARG A 44 -19.35 -30.11 -16.07
C ARG A 44 -18.12 -30.01 -16.95
N VAL A 45 -18.15 -29.09 -17.90
CA VAL A 45 -16.96 -28.62 -18.64
C VAL A 45 -16.89 -27.11 -18.60
N ALA A 46 -15.70 -26.53 -18.53
CA ALA A 46 -15.51 -25.08 -18.61
C ALA A 46 -15.49 -24.62 -20.07
N ASN A 47 -16.05 -23.45 -20.34
CA ASN A 47 -16.05 -22.87 -21.69
C ASN A 47 -14.62 -22.53 -22.14
N GLN A 48 -14.36 -22.65 -23.45
CA GLN A 48 -13.08 -22.31 -24.06
C GLN A 48 -12.94 -20.80 -24.29
N GLU A 49 -11.79 -20.36 -24.80
CA GLU A 49 -11.58 -18.99 -25.26
C GLU A 49 -11.34 -18.94 -26.77
N PRO A 50 -12.14 -18.17 -27.53
CA PRO A 50 -13.32 -17.39 -27.10
C PRO A 50 -14.50 -18.29 -26.66
N PRO A 51 -15.39 -17.80 -25.76
CA PRO A 51 -16.47 -18.62 -25.23
C PRO A 51 -17.48 -19.01 -26.31
N LEU A 52 -17.84 -20.28 -26.35
CA LEU A 52 -18.92 -20.80 -27.19
C LEU A 52 -20.29 -20.33 -26.69
N SER A 53 -21.17 -19.99 -27.63
CA SER A 53 -22.61 -19.86 -27.37
C SER A 53 -23.24 -21.24 -27.09
N SER A 54 -24.44 -21.28 -26.50
CA SER A 54 -25.18 -22.55 -26.35
C SER A 54 -25.38 -23.27 -27.69
N ALA A 55 -25.66 -22.52 -28.75
CA ALA A 55 -25.84 -23.08 -30.10
C ALA A 55 -24.54 -23.69 -30.65
N ASP A 56 -23.40 -23.04 -30.43
CA ASP A 56 -22.11 -23.57 -30.88
C ASP A 56 -21.62 -24.73 -30.02
N PHE A 57 -21.96 -24.73 -28.73
CA PHE A 57 -21.70 -25.87 -27.85
C PHE A 57 -22.56 -27.09 -28.23
N ILE A 58 -23.81 -26.91 -28.63
CA ILE A 58 -24.66 -27.98 -29.19
C ILE A 58 -24.01 -28.57 -30.45
N LYS A 59 -23.50 -27.73 -31.36
CA LYS A 59 -22.77 -28.20 -32.56
C LYS A 59 -21.53 -29.01 -32.17
N LEU A 60 -20.81 -28.58 -31.14
CA LEU A 60 -19.64 -29.30 -30.63
C LEU A 60 -20.03 -30.68 -30.07
N ILE A 61 -21.08 -30.77 -29.26
CA ILE A 61 -21.58 -32.06 -28.74
C ILE A 61 -21.93 -33.00 -29.89
N LYS A 62 -22.68 -32.51 -30.88
CA LYS A 62 -23.06 -33.26 -32.08
C LYS A 62 -21.87 -33.78 -32.88
N LYS A 63 -20.78 -33.01 -32.94
CA LYS A 63 -19.52 -33.40 -33.61
C LYS A 63 -18.73 -34.43 -32.81
N THR A 64 -18.66 -34.26 -31.49
CA THR A 64 -17.85 -35.10 -30.59
C THR A 64 -18.48 -36.47 -30.34
N PHE A 65 -19.82 -36.56 -30.40
CA PHE A 65 -20.59 -37.76 -30.09
C PHE A 65 -21.51 -38.14 -31.26
N PRO A 66 -21.01 -38.68 -32.37
CA PRO A 66 -21.87 -39.19 -33.43
C PRO A 66 -22.72 -40.37 -32.89
N GLY A 67 -24.00 -40.42 -33.28
CA GLY A 67 -24.89 -41.53 -32.96
C GLY A 67 -24.53 -42.82 -33.71
N GLN A 68 -25.18 -43.93 -33.35
CA GLN A 68 -25.07 -45.17 -34.13
C GLN A 68 -25.53 -44.93 -35.58
N ASP A 69 -24.83 -45.54 -36.54
CA ASP A 69 -25.07 -45.42 -37.99
C ASP A 69 -24.96 -44.00 -38.58
N GLY A 70 -24.20 -43.10 -37.93
CA GLY A 70 -23.91 -41.76 -38.46
C GLY A 70 -25.02 -40.74 -38.24
N GLN A 71 -26.05 -41.07 -37.45
CA GLN A 71 -27.09 -40.11 -37.07
C GLN A 71 -26.55 -39.09 -36.07
N VAL A 72 -26.91 -37.82 -36.26
CA VAL A 72 -26.50 -36.72 -35.37
C VAL A 72 -27.39 -36.74 -34.12
N PRO A 73 -26.85 -36.80 -32.89
CA PRO A 73 -27.68 -36.88 -31.70
C PRO A 73 -28.53 -35.61 -31.53
N GLU A 74 -29.77 -35.78 -31.11
CA GLU A 74 -30.58 -34.66 -30.63
C GLU A 74 -30.01 -34.16 -29.30
N VAL A 75 -29.82 -32.85 -29.18
CA VAL A 75 -29.27 -32.21 -27.98
C VAL A 75 -30.30 -31.21 -27.47
N THR A 76 -30.79 -31.43 -26.25
CA THR A 76 -31.74 -30.53 -25.59
C THR A 76 -30.99 -29.62 -24.62
N GLU A 77 -31.16 -28.31 -24.76
CA GLU A 77 -30.69 -27.34 -23.77
C GLU A 77 -31.76 -27.15 -22.68
N PHE A 78 -31.37 -27.40 -21.45
CA PHE A 78 -32.11 -27.03 -20.26
C PHE A 78 -31.47 -25.79 -19.65
N LYS A 79 -32.16 -24.64 -19.76
CA LYS A 79 -31.74 -23.41 -19.09
C LYS A 79 -31.68 -23.61 -17.56
N PRO A 80 -30.93 -22.78 -16.82
CA PRO A 80 -30.89 -22.87 -15.36
C PRO A 80 -32.28 -22.94 -14.74
N LEU A 81 -32.50 -23.88 -13.83
CA LEU A 81 -33.77 -24.12 -13.12
C LEU A 81 -34.98 -24.45 -14.01
N MET A 82 -34.75 -24.84 -15.26
CA MET A 82 -35.81 -25.30 -16.16
C MET A 82 -35.66 -26.81 -16.43
N GLY A 83 -36.80 -27.51 -16.41
CA GLY A 83 -36.85 -28.96 -16.64
C GLY A 83 -35.98 -29.74 -15.65
N LEU A 84 -35.10 -30.60 -16.15
CA LEU A 84 -34.23 -31.46 -15.34
C LEU A 84 -32.98 -30.73 -14.80
N ASN A 85 -32.78 -29.45 -15.14
CA ASN A 85 -31.57 -28.74 -14.75
C ASN A 85 -31.67 -28.14 -13.33
N THR A 86 -31.07 -28.83 -12.37
CA THR A 86 -30.92 -28.35 -10.98
C THR A 86 -29.82 -27.29 -10.80
N SER A 87 -29.11 -26.91 -11.87
CA SER A 87 -28.12 -25.83 -11.80
C SER A 87 -28.77 -24.47 -11.89
N HIS A 88 -28.41 -23.58 -10.96
CA HIS A 88 -28.84 -22.19 -10.94
C HIS A 88 -28.02 -21.29 -11.89
N SER A 89 -26.91 -21.77 -12.43
CA SER A 89 -25.91 -20.90 -13.09
C SER A 89 -25.50 -21.34 -14.49
N PHE A 90 -25.71 -22.61 -14.84
CA PHE A 90 -25.20 -23.18 -16.08
C PHE A 90 -26.30 -23.90 -16.82
N SER A 91 -26.41 -23.65 -18.13
CA SER A 91 -27.23 -24.48 -19.01
C SER A 91 -26.71 -25.91 -18.96
N MET A 92 -27.64 -26.86 -18.87
CA MET A 92 -27.38 -28.30 -18.94
C MET A 92 -27.81 -28.80 -20.32
N PHE A 93 -27.02 -29.66 -20.93
CA PHE A 93 -27.27 -30.19 -22.26
C PHE A 93 -27.47 -31.70 -22.13
N GLY A 94 -28.65 -32.18 -22.51
CA GLY A 94 -29.01 -33.59 -22.52
C GLY A 94 -28.93 -34.17 -23.93
N PHE A 95 -28.29 -35.33 -24.10
CA PHE A 95 -28.16 -36.00 -25.40
C PHE A 95 -27.99 -37.52 -25.27
N MET A 96 -28.44 -38.27 -26.28
CA MET A 96 -28.24 -39.72 -26.35
C MET A 96 -26.86 -40.06 -26.90
N TYR A 97 -26.14 -40.94 -26.21
CA TYR A 97 -24.88 -41.51 -26.67
C TYR A 97 -24.68 -42.89 -26.06
N ASP A 98 -24.27 -43.86 -26.90
CA ASP A 98 -24.04 -45.26 -26.51
C ASP A 98 -25.24 -45.91 -25.78
N GLY A 99 -26.45 -45.70 -26.33
CA GLY A 99 -27.68 -46.25 -25.78
C GLY A 99 -28.15 -45.63 -24.45
N LYS A 100 -27.53 -44.54 -23.99
CA LYS A 100 -27.89 -43.86 -22.72
C LYS A 100 -28.05 -42.34 -22.88
N ILE A 101 -28.92 -41.77 -22.06
CA ILE A 101 -29.08 -40.30 -21.95
C ILE A 101 -27.94 -39.77 -21.07
N ASN A 102 -27.19 -38.82 -21.60
CA ASN A 102 -26.10 -38.14 -20.91
C ASN A 102 -26.44 -36.67 -20.69
N TYR A 103 -25.93 -36.11 -19.58
CA TYR A 103 -26.13 -34.71 -19.22
C TYR A 103 -24.80 -34.06 -18.88
N ILE A 104 -24.53 -32.90 -19.48
CA ILE A 104 -23.32 -32.11 -19.18
C ILE A 104 -23.67 -30.63 -19.03
N LYS A 105 -23.06 -29.95 -18.06
CA LYS A 105 -23.23 -28.51 -17.84
C LYS A 105 -22.07 -27.73 -18.46
N LEU A 106 -22.39 -26.64 -19.15
CA LEU A 106 -21.39 -25.70 -19.68
C LEU A 106 -21.13 -24.60 -18.64
N ALA A 107 -20.02 -24.71 -17.92
CA ALA A 107 -19.57 -23.69 -16.96
C ALA A 107 -18.86 -22.52 -17.67
N GLY A 108 -18.84 -21.35 -17.05
CA GLY A 108 -18.02 -20.23 -17.51
C GLY A 108 -16.53 -20.62 -17.58
N GLY A 109 -15.76 -19.98 -18.46
CA GLY A 109 -14.35 -20.33 -18.66
C GLY A 109 -13.54 -20.30 -17.37
N SER A 110 -12.59 -21.22 -17.23
CA SER A 110 -11.70 -21.33 -16.07
C SER A 110 -10.64 -20.22 -16.11
N LYS A 111 -11.03 -18.98 -15.78
CA LYS A 111 -10.10 -17.89 -15.53
C LYS A 111 -9.83 -17.76 -14.03
N GLY A 112 -8.54 -17.71 -13.65
CA GLY A 112 -8.12 -17.40 -12.29
C GLY A 112 -8.73 -16.10 -11.77
N ARG A 113 -9.01 -16.05 -10.45
CA ARG A 113 -9.48 -14.90 -9.64
C ARG A 113 -9.62 -13.58 -10.42
N GLY A 114 -10.78 -13.39 -11.06
CA GLY A 114 -11.05 -12.24 -11.92
C GLY A 114 -11.80 -11.12 -11.19
N THR A 115 -11.47 -9.87 -11.54
CA THR A 115 -12.03 -8.58 -11.08
C THR A 115 -13.55 -8.51 -10.93
N LYS A 116 -14.29 -9.35 -11.66
CA LYS A 116 -15.75 -9.45 -11.57
C LYS A 116 -16.19 -9.99 -10.20
N GLN A 117 -15.62 -11.12 -9.75
CA GLN A 117 -15.98 -11.76 -8.48
C GLN A 117 -15.73 -10.83 -7.27
N THR A 118 -14.65 -10.06 -7.32
CA THR A 118 -14.32 -9.02 -6.32
C THR A 118 -15.39 -7.90 -6.31
N ASN A 119 -15.92 -7.53 -7.48
CA ASN A 119 -16.99 -6.54 -7.56
C ASN A 119 -18.31 -7.05 -6.96
N GLU A 120 -18.71 -8.29 -7.25
CA GLU A 120 -19.91 -8.86 -6.64
C GLU A 120 -19.76 -9.07 -5.13
N GLN A 121 -18.57 -9.47 -4.65
CA GLN A 121 -18.27 -9.57 -3.21
C GLN A 121 -18.49 -8.23 -2.49
N GLU A 122 -17.80 -7.17 -2.92
CA GLU A 122 -17.87 -5.87 -2.25
C GLU A 122 -19.26 -5.22 -2.37
N THR A 123 -19.90 -5.33 -3.55
CA THR A 123 -21.22 -4.72 -3.76
C THR A 123 -22.32 -5.49 -3.02
N SER A 124 -22.20 -6.81 -2.90
CA SER A 124 -23.16 -7.60 -2.10
C SER A 124 -23.04 -7.31 -0.61
N TRP A 125 -21.83 -7.05 -0.09
CA TRP A 125 -21.66 -6.58 1.29
C TRP A 125 -22.41 -5.27 1.54
N LEU A 126 -22.28 -4.29 0.63
CA LEU A 126 -23.00 -3.02 0.72
C LEU A 126 -24.51 -3.20 0.71
N LEU A 127 -25.01 -4.11 -0.14
CA LEU A 127 -26.43 -4.41 -0.24
C LEU A 127 -26.96 -5.03 1.06
N VAL A 128 -26.22 -5.99 1.63
CA VAL A 128 -26.54 -6.59 2.93
C VAL A 128 -26.54 -5.53 4.02
N LEU A 129 -25.50 -4.70 4.11
CA LEU A 129 -25.43 -3.63 5.11
C LEU A 129 -26.60 -2.64 4.98
N SER A 130 -26.94 -2.23 3.75
CA SER A 130 -28.09 -1.36 3.50
C SER A 130 -29.40 -1.98 3.95
N ALA A 131 -29.60 -3.29 3.75
CA ALA A 131 -30.78 -4.00 4.23
C ALA A 131 -30.88 -4.01 5.77
N PHE A 132 -29.75 -4.18 6.45
CA PHE A 132 -29.65 -4.12 7.90
C PHE A 132 -29.94 -2.72 8.48
N TYR A 133 -29.62 -1.66 7.74
CA TYR A 133 -29.98 -0.29 8.12
C TYR A 133 -31.46 0.03 7.88
N ASP A 134 -32.06 -0.54 6.82
CA ASP A 134 -33.50 -0.41 6.54
C ASP A 134 -34.35 -1.19 7.56
N THR A 135 -33.81 -2.29 8.10
CA THR A 135 -34.47 -3.09 9.15
C THR A 135 -33.49 -3.38 10.31
N PRO A 136 -33.24 -2.42 11.21
CA PRO A 136 -32.26 -2.54 12.30
C PRO A 136 -32.49 -3.70 13.28
N ASP A 137 -33.76 -4.02 13.56
CA ASP A 137 -34.16 -5.11 14.47
C ASP A 137 -34.21 -6.47 13.77
N MET A 138 -33.63 -6.58 12.57
CA MET A 138 -33.64 -7.82 11.80
C MET A 138 -32.86 -8.91 12.55
N GLN A 139 -33.62 -9.76 13.24
CA GLN A 139 -33.14 -11.04 13.74
C GLN A 139 -33.08 -12.01 12.56
N THR A 140 -32.03 -11.95 11.73
CA THR A 140 -31.87 -12.90 10.62
C THR A 140 -31.65 -14.31 11.18
N LYS A 141 -32.73 -15.08 11.32
CA LYS A 141 -32.66 -16.54 11.47
C LYS A 141 -32.59 -17.24 10.10
N ASP A 142 -32.92 -16.54 9.02
CA ASP A 142 -33.00 -17.07 7.65
C ASP A 142 -32.45 -16.06 6.61
N ALA A 143 -31.71 -16.58 5.63
CA ALA A 143 -31.16 -15.81 4.50
C ALA A 143 -32.24 -15.43 3.47
N SER A 144 -33.35 -16.16 3.37
CA SER A 144 -34.45 -15.83 2.44
C SER A 144 -35.02 -14.44 2.73
N THR A 145 -35.31 -14.14 4.01
CA THR A 145 -35.83 -12.82 4.41
C THR A 145 -34.83 -11.69 4.08
N LEU A 146 -33.53 -11.93 4.26
CA LEU A 146 -32.50 -10.95 3.90
C LEU A 146 -32.47 -10.69 2.39
N PHE A 147 -32.56 -11.75 1.58
CA PHE A 147 -32.59 -11.65 0.13
C PHE A 147 -33.84 -10.94 -0.40
N ASP A 148 -34.98 -11.10 0.26
CA ASP A 148 -36.20 -10.34 -0.06
C ASP A 148 -36.03 -8.84 0.26
N LEU A 149 -35.41 -8.51 1.40
CA LEU A 149 -35.10 -7.11 1.74
C LEU A 149 -34.14 -6.47 0.75
N CYS A 150 -33.12 -7.20 0.32
CA CYS A 150 -32.13 -6.72 -0.65
C CYS A 150 -32.75 -6.34 -2.00
N GLN A 151 -33.96 -6.83 -2.31
CA GLN A 151 -34.70 -6.53 -3.52
C GLN A 151 -35.66 -5.34 -3.38
N LYS A 152 -35.79 -4.74 -2.18
CA LYS A 152 -36.60 -3.53 -1.98
C LYS A 152 -35.88 -2.30 -2.51
N GLU A 153 -36.62 -1.43 -3.19
CA GLU A 153 -36.08 -0.19 -3.77
C GLU A 153 -35.42 0.71 -2.73
N ALA A 154 -36.01 0.86 -1.55
CA ALA A 154 -35.44 1.63 -0.44
C ALA A 154 -34.05 1.13 0.01
N VAL A 155 -33.75 -0.15 -0.25
CA VAL A 155 -32.47 -0.79 0.06
C VAL A 155 -31.49 -0.65 -1.10
N TYR A 156 -31.83 -1.15 -2.29
CA TYR A 156 -30.86 -1.21 -3.38
C TYR A 156 -30.56 0.15 -4.02
N SER A 157 -31.50 1.09 -4.02
CA SER A 157 -31.32 2.40 -4.68
C SER A 157 -30.26 3.29 -4.02
N ARG A 158 -29.89 2.98 -2.77
CA ARG A 158 -28.83 3.65 -2.00
C ARG A 158 -27.45 3.04 -2.21
N VAL A 159 -27.37 1.88 -2.88
CA VAL A 159 -26.13 1.15 -3.14
C VAL A 159 -25.61 1.51 -4.53
N TYR A 160 -24.34 1.88 -4.63
CA TYR A 160 -23.69 2.27 -5.87
C TYR A 160 -22.59 1.27 -6.24
N GLY A 161 -22.73 0.67 -7.42
CA GLY A 161 -21.81 -0.34 -7.93
C GLY A 161 -20.52 0.23 -8.54
N ASN A 162 -19.74 -0.64 -9.17
CA ASN A 162 -18.45 -0.30 -9.80
C ASN A 162 -18.57 0.74 -10.92
N ASP A 163 -19.71 0.79 -11.60
CA ASP A 163 -20.02 1.79 -12.63
C ASP A 163 -20.32 3.17 -12.04
N GLY A 164 -20.42 3.28 -10.71
CA GLY A 164 -20.75 4.51 -10.01
C GLY A 164 -22.23 4.90 -10.11
N LYS A 165 -23.10 4.00 -10.57
CA LYS A 165 -24.54 4.22 -10.61
C LYS A 165 -25.20 3.49 -9.45
N ALA A 166 -26.35 4.00 -9.00
CA ALA A 166 -27.22 3.27 -8.11
C ALA A 166 -27.58 1.91 -8.72
N LEU A 167 -27.77 0.90 -7.88
CA LEU A 167 -28.32 -0.37 -8.35
C LEU A 167 -29.76 -0.14 -8.83
N ASP A 168 -30.11 -0.88 -9.87
CA ASP A 168 -31.50 -1.09 -10.27
C ASP A 168 -31.96 -2.47 -9.78
N VAL A 169 -33.25 -2.75 -9.91
CA VAL A 169 -33.85 -4.03 -9.52
C VAL A 169 -33.15 -5.23 -10.16
N GLY A 170 -32.71 -5.12 -11.42
CA GLY A 170 -32.04 -6.20 -12.14
C GLY A 170 -30.67 -6.52 -11.57
N LYS A 171 -29.89 -5.48 -11.23
CA LYS A 171 -28.59 -5.65 -10.58
C LYS A 171 -28.72 -6.16 -9.15
N ALA A 172 -29.72 -5.69 -8.40
CA ALA A 172 -30.01 -6.18 -7.05
C ALA A 172 -30.38 -7.67 -7.07
N LEU A 173 -31.28 -8.08 -7.96
CA LEU A 173 -31.63 -9.49 -8.18
C LEU A 173 -30.40 -10.31 -8.60
N GLY A 174 -29.55 -9.77 -9.47
CA GLY A 174 -28.30 -10.41 -9.87
C GLY A 174 -27.34 -10.67 -8.69
N LEU A 175 -27.21 -9.71 -7.77
CA LEU A 175 -26.39 -9.86 -6.56
C LEU A 175 -27.00 -10.86 -5.57
N VAL A 176 -28.32 -10.85 -5.39
CA VAL A 176 -29.03 -11.84 -4.55
C VAL A 176 -28.82 -13.25 -5.10
N ASN A 177 -28.98 -13.44 -6.41
CA ASN A 177 -28.71 -14.72 -7.05
C ASN A 177 -27.24 -15.14 -6.89
N TRP A 178 -26.30 -14.20 -7.03
CA TRP A 178 -24.89 -14.45 -6.80
C TRP A 178 -24.62 -14.88 -5.35
N MET A 179 -25.24 -14.23 -4.36
CA MET A 179 -25.12 -14.56 -2.95
C MET A 179 -25.69 -15.96 -2.66
N GLY A 180 -26.85 -16.31 -3.21
CA GLY A 180 -27.42 -17.66 -3.07
C GLY A 180 -26.52 -18.76 -3.64
N VAL A 181 -25.75 -18.45 -4.69
CA VAL A 181 -24.80 -19.40 -5.32
C VAL A 181 -23.44 -19.46 -4.59
N ASN A 182 -22.99 -18.37 -3.97
CA ASN A 182 -21.63 -18.23 -3.41
C ASN A 182 -21.57 -18.10 -1.89
N GLY A 183 -22.72 -18.18 -1.21
CA GLY A 183 -22.86 -18.15 0.23
C GLY A 183 -23.75 -19.28 0.67
N GLY A 184 -23.16 -20.36 1.19
CA GLY A 184 -23.93 -21.44 1.81
C GLY A 184 -24.84 -20.84 2.88
N LEU A 185 -26.14 -21.11 2.76
CA LEU A 185 -27.16 -20.68 3.72
C LEU A 185 -26.66 -20.95 5.14
N PRO A 186 -26.80 -20.02 6.10
CA PRO A 186 -26.71 -20.42 7.47
C PRO A 186 -27.93 -21.32 7.73
N PHE A 187 -27.69 -22.56 8.21
CA PHE A 187 -28.67 -23.45 8.84
C PHE A 187 -29.51 -24.42 7.97
N SER A 188 -29.03 -24.96 6.85
CA SER A 188 -29.78 -26.05 6.18
C SER A 188 -29.74 -27.40 6.93
N ASP A 189 -28.81 -27.62 7.87
CA ASP A 189 -28.51 -28.96 8.37
C ASP A 189 -28.79 -29.16 9.88
N GLY A 190 -29.28 -28.14 10.59
CA GLY A 190 -29.52 -28.21 12.05
C GLY A 190 -28.27 -28.36 12.92
N ASP A 191 -27.08 -28.53 12.33
CA ASP A 191 -25.81 -28.69 13.03
C ASP A 191 -25.21 -27.32 13.40
N LYS A 192 -25.36 -26.96 14.67
CA LYS A 192 -24.85 -25.71 15.28
C LYS A 192 -23.31 -25.67 15.38
N SER A 193 -22.59 -26.72 14.98
CA SER A 193 -21.14 -26.85 15.18
C SER A 193 -20.27 -26.39 14.00
N ARG A 194 -20.84 -26.20 12.80
CA ARG A 194 -20.07 -25.71 11.64
C ARG A 194 -20.14 -24.19 11.53
N ALA A 195 -18.98 -23.54 11.71
CA ALA A 195 -18.84 -22.13 11.38
C ALA A 195 -19.15 -21.92 9.89
N PRO A 196 -20.05 -21.00 9.53
CA PRO A 196 -20.40 -20.80 8.13
C PRO A 196 -19.18 -20.32 7.34
N THR A 197 -18.75 -21.10 6.34
CA THR A 197 -17.63 -20.73 5.47
C THR A 197 -18.17 -20.09 4.18
N GLY A 198 -17.78 -18.83 3.91
CA GLY A 198 -18.16 -18.13 2.67
C GLY A 198 -18.36 -16.62 2.85
N TRP A 199 -18.25 -15.88 1.76
CA TRP A 199 -18.32 -14.40 1.77
C TRP A 199 -19.66 -13.88 2.30
N VAL A 200 -20.79 -14.49 1.94
CA VAL A 200 -22.12 -14.01 2.36
C VAL A 200 -22.31 -14.10 3.88
N ASN A 201 -21.89 -15.20 4.51
CA ASN A 201 -21.99 -15.33 5.96
C ASN A 201 -21.07 -14.35 6.69
N SER A 202 -19.89 -14.10 6.12
CA SER A 202 -18.99 -13.04 6.58
C SER A 202 -19.66 -11.67 6.43
N HIS A 203 -20.33 -11.38 5.30
CA HIS A 203 -21.06 -10.13 5.11
C HIS A 203 -22.18 -9.95 6.13
N ILE A 204 -22.99 -10.97 6.38
CA ILE A 204 -24.07 -10.94 7.39
C ILE A 204 -23.49 -10.69 8.77
N ALA A 205 -22.45 -11.43 9.16
CA ALA A 205 -21.82 -11.28 10.47
C ALA A 205 -21.21 -9.88 10.65
N GLN A 206 -20.51 -9.38 9.63
CA GLN A 206 -19.92 -8.05 9.62
C GLN A 206 -20.99 -6.96 9.67
N ALA A 207 -22.02 -7.01 8.82
CA ALA A 207 -23.10 -6.03 8.78
C ALA A 207 -23.88 -5.98 10.10
N LYS A 208 -24.19 -7.14 10.67
CA LYS A 208 -24.81 -7.26 11.99
C LYS A 208 -23.92 -6.66 13.08
N LYS A 209 -22.62 -6.89 13.04
CA LYS A 209 -21.68 -6.27 13.99
C LYS A 209 -21.57 -4.77 13.79
N PHE A 210 -21.61 -4.31 12.54
CA PHE A 210 -21.56 -2.89 12.18
C PHE A 210 -22.70 -2.13 12.86
N ILE A 211 -23.95 -2.54 12.61
CA ILE A 211 -25.14 -1.86 13.16
C ILE A 211 -25.30 -2.05 14.67
N SER A 212 -24.83 -3.16 15.24
CA SER A 212 -24.95 -3.42 16.69
C SER A 212 -23.81 -2.81 17.49
N SER A 213 -22.75 -2.36 16.83
CA SER A 213 -21.65 -1.69 17.52
C SER A 213 -22.12 -0.36 18.09
N SER A 214 -21.69 -0.06 19.31
CA SER A 214 -21.83 1.30 19.88
C SER A 214 -21.11 2.35 19.02
N LYS A 215 -20.18 1.93 18.15
CA LYS A 215 -19.38 2.80 17.29
C LYS A 215 -20.06 3.18 15.98
N PHE A 216 -20.96 2.39 15.40
CA PHE A 216 -21.64 2.76 14.14
C PHE A 216 -23.16 2.80 14.29
N GLY A 217 -23.74 1.87 15.05
CA GLY A 217 -25.15 1.89 15.44
C GLY A 217 -26.13 1.82 14.27
N SER A 218 -27.42 1.77 14.59
CA SER A 218 -28.53 1.81 13.64
C SER A 218 -29.22 3.17 13.54
N THR A 219 -28.90 4.11 14.42
CA THR A 219 -29.64 5.39 14.56
C THR A 219 -29.21 6.46 13.57
N ASN A 220 -27.93 6.50 13.20
CA ASN A 220 -27.46 7.36 12.11
C ASN A 220 -27.35 6.54 10.83
N VAL A 221 -28.35 6.66 9.96
CA VAL A 221 -28.48 5.83 8.76
C VAL A 221 -27.68 6.45 7.60
N PRO A 222 -26.66 5.76 7.05
CA PRO A 222 -25.88 6.30 5.94
C PRO A 222 -26.73 6.56 4.70
N GLN A 223 -26.60 7.73 4.08
CA GLN A 223 -27.36 8.10 2.88
C GLN A 223 -27.00 7.20 1.69
N TYR A 224 -25.70 6.94 1.46
CA TYR A 224 -25.22 6.16 0.32
C TYR A 224 -24.17 5.12 0.71
N PHE A 225 -24.19 3.99 0.00
CA PHE A 225 -23.24 2.89 0.14
C PHE A 225 -22.53 2.69 -1.21
N ARG A 226 -21.25 3.06 -1.31
CA ARG A 226 -20.53 3.09 -2.60
C ARG A 226 -19.42 2.06 -2.64
N LYS A 227 -19.33 1.32 -3.73
CA LYS A 227 -18.12 0.55 -4.03
C LYS A 227 -16.95 1.50 -4.29
N ASP A 228 -15.75 1.13 -3.84
CA ASP A 228 -14.56 1.90 -4.11
C ASP A 228 -14.26 1.99 -5.62
N LYS A 229 -13.73 3.14 -6.03
CA LYS A 229 -13.20 3.36 -7.37
C LYS A 229 -12.20 4.51 -7.36
N ALA A 230 -11.23 4.44 -8.26
CA ALA A 230 -10.15 5.42 -8.38
C ALA A 230 -10.60 6.88 -8.61
N LYS A 231 -11.84 7.10 -9.08
CA LYS A 231 -12.39 8.43 -9.40
C LYS A 231 -13.38 8.96 -8.36
N LEU A 232 -13.44 8.39 -7.15
CA LEU A 232 -14.25 8.98 -6.08
C LEU A 232 -13.74 10.39 -5.71
N PRO A 233 -14.63 11.35 -5.41
CA PRO A 233 -14.21 12.72 -5.07
C PRO A 233 -13.19 12.77 -3.93
N ILE A 234 -13.40 11.99 -2.86
CA ILE A 234 -12.49 11.92 -1.70
C ILE A 234 -11.10 11.38 -2.07
N VAL A 235 -11.05 10.39 -2.97
CA VAL A 235 -9.79 9.78 -3.47
C VAL A 235 -9.06 10.75 -4.38
N ASN A 236 -9.78 11.47 -5.24
CA ASN A 236 -9.19 12.51 -6.08
C ASN A 236 -8.61 13.67 -5.25
N LEU A 237 -9.34 14.10 -4.21
CA LEU A 237 -8.85 15.10 -3.27
C LEU A 237 -7.58 14.62 -2.57
N ALA A 238 -7.57 13.38 -2.05
CA ALA A 238 -6.37 12.80 -1.44
C ALA A 238 -5.18 12.76 -2.41
N LYS A 239 -5.41 12.37 -3.66
CA LYS A 239 -4.38 12.35 -4.70
C LYS A 239 -3.80 13.74 -4.98
N GLN A 240 -4.63 14.78 -4.96
CA GLN A 240 -4.19 16.17 -5.13
C GLN A 240 -3.38 16.65 -3.92
N LEU A 241 -3.79 16.26 -2.71
CA LEU A 241 -3.14 16.62 -1.45
C LEU A 241 -1.87 15.80 -1.17
N PHE A 242 -1.74 14.60 -1.73
CA PHE A 242 -0.66 13.68 -1.40
C PHE A 242 0.75 14.29 -1.50
N PRO A 243 1.10 15.05 -2.56
CA PRO A 243 2.42 15.66 -2.67
C PRO A 243 2.73 16.71 -1.59
N THR A 244 1.74 17.22 -0.84
CA THR A 244 1.98 18.16 0.26
C THR A 244 2.56 17.48 1.49
N SER A 245 2.31 16.19 1.66
CA SER A 245 2.65 15.43 2.87
C SER A 245 3.60 14.25 2.61
N VAL A 246 3.61 13.73 1.38
CA VAL A 246 4.48 12.63 0.94
C VAL A 246 5.10 12.97 -0.42
N PRO A 247 6.02 13.95 -0.48
CA PRO A 247 6.43 14.51 -1.76
C PRO A 247 7.44 13.57 -2.47
N ASP A 248 7.49 13.62 -3.81
CA ASP A 248 8.26 12.72 -4.68
C ASP A 248 7.86 11.23 -4.62
N GLN A 249 6.71 10.92 -4.01
CA GLN A 249 6.09 9.60 -4.10
C GLN A 249 4.85 9.65 -5.01
N LYS A 250 4.64 8.56 -5.75
CA LYS A 250 3.41 8.38 -6.51
C LYS A 250 2.30 8.04 -5.53
N PHE A 251 1.18 8.78 -5.61
CA PHE A 251 -0.01 8.44 -4.85
C PHE A 251 -0.46 7.00 -5.16
N ASP A 252 -0.55 6.21 -4.11
CA ASP A 252 -1.07 4.86 -4.11
C ASP A 252 -2.30 4.84 -3.20
N LYS A 253 -3.48 4.61 -3.81
CA LYS A 253 -4.75 4.62 -3.09
C LYS A 253 -4.75 3.58 -1.99
N ASP A 254 -4.27 2.37 -2.25
CA ASP A 254 -4.39 1.26 -1.31
C ASP A 254 -3.44 1.42 -0.11
N LYS A 255 -2.32 2.13 -0.31
CA LYS A 255 -1.44 2.51 0.81
C LYS A 255 -2.00 3.68 1.62
N TRP A 256 -2.66 4.63 0.97
CA TRP A 256 -3.30 5.74 1.69
C TRP A 256 -4.54 5.26 2.44
N ASN A 257 -5.49 4.66 1.74
CA ASN A 257 -6.71 4.08 2.30
C ASN A 257 -7.09 2.78 1.55
N PRO A 258 -6.94 1.61 2.18
CA PRO A 258 -7.23 0.31 1.56
C PRO A 258 -8.73 -0.02 1.53
N ALA A 259 -9.60 0.99 1.53
CA ALA A 259 -11.04 0.78 1.46
C ALA A 259 -11.43 0.08 0.15
N ASP A 260 -12.24 -0.96 0.32
CA ASP A 260 -12.93 -1.66 -0.77
C ASP A 260 -14.31 -1.02 -1.03
N VAL A 261 -14.88 -0.36 0.00
CA VAL A 261 -16.16 0.34 -0.06
C VAL A 261 -16.16 1.61 0.79
N TRP A 262 -17.10 2.51 0.52
CA TRP A 262 -17.30 3.78 1.20
C TRP A 262 -18.75 3.94 1.67
N ILE A 263 -18.93 4.45 2.89
CA ILE A 263 -20.23 4.72 3.51
C ILE A 263 -20.36 6.24 3.67
N GLU A 264 -21.35 6.85 3.03
CA GLU A 264 -21.59 8.30 3.07
C GLU A 264 -22.84 8.61 3.90
N TYR A 265 -22.70 9.44 4.92
CA TYR A 265 -23.79 9.97 5.73
C TYR A 265 -24.41 11.22 5.08
N SER A 266 -25.58 11.62 5.56
CA SER A 266 -26.33 12.77 5.02
C SER A 266 -25.61 14.11 5.18
N ASP A 267 -24.70 14.21 6.15
CA ASP A 267 -23.88 15.39 6.40
C ASP A 267 -22.54 15.36 5.65
N TYR A 268 -22.32 14.37 4.76
CA TYR A 268 -21.12 14.31 3.95
C TYR A 268 -21.01 15.51 3.01
N VAL A 269 -19.99 16.32 3.27
CA VAL A 269 -19.52 17.37 2.39
C VAL A 269 -18.06 17.11 2.09
N LEU A 270 -17.70 17.03 0.80
CA LEU A 270 -16.31 16.91 0.39
C LEU A 270 -15.53 18.12 0.94
N PRO A 271 -14.44 17.92 1.70
CA PRO A 271 -13.65 19.04 2.18
C PRO A 271 -13.14 19.91 1.04
N VAL A 272 -13.23 21.23 1.20
CA VAL A 272 -12.84 22.20 0.19
C VAL A 272 -11.41 22.68 0.44
N MET A 273 -10.58 22.68 -0.61
CA MET A 273 -9.25 23.31 -0.54
C MET A 273 -9.42 24.82 -0.46
N GLY A 274 -8.92 25.44 0.61
CA GLY A 274 -8.89 26.89 0.72
C GLY A 274 -8.07 27.53 -0.41
N PRO A 275 -8.36 28.79 -0.80
CA PRO A 275 -7.73 29.47 -1.94
C PRO A 275 -6.20 29.65 -1.83
N LYS A 276 -5.63 29.45 -0.63
CA LYS A 276 -4.20 29.54 -0.35
C LYS A 276 -3.46 28.20 -0.38
N GLY A 277 -4.16 27.07 -0.56
CA GLY A 277 -3.54 25.74 -0.53
C GLY A 277 -3.18 25.25 0.88
N ASP A 278 -3.73 25.86 1.93
CA ASP A 278 -3.45 25.52 3.33
C ASP A 278 -4.06 24.17 3.75
N TYR A 279 -5.01 23.65 2.97
CA TYR A 279 -5.58 22.33 3.22
C TYR A 279 -4.60 21.24 2.76
N LYS A 280 -4.16 20.38 3.69
CA LYS A 280 -3.14 19.32 3.48
C LYS A 280 -3.75 17.94 3.63
N LEU A 281 -3.01 16.90 3.22
CA LEU A 281 -3.42 15.50 3.42
C LEU A 281 -3.72 15.19 4.90
N THR A 282 -2.96 15.80 5.82
CA THR A 282 -3.19 15.73 7.27
C THR A 282 -4.62 16.10 7.66
N HIS A 283 -5.14 17.22 7.12
CA HIS A 283 -6.51 17.68 7.41
C HIS A 283 -7.56 16.71 6.87
N LEU A 284 -7.32 16.16 5.67
CA LEU A 284 -8.20 15.14 5.12
C LEU A 284 -8.19 13.86 5.99
N ASN A 285 -7.02 13.44 6.45
CA ASN A 285 -6.90 12.27 7.31
C ASN A 285 -7.58 12.48 8.67
N ASN A 286 -7.49 13.68 9.26
CA ASN A 286 -8.18 14.01 10.51
C ASN A 286 -9.69 14.14 10.31
N TYR A 287 -10.14 14.65 9.16
CA TYR A 287 -11.55 14.61 8.78
C TYR A 287 -12.09 13.16 8.71
N LEU A 288 -11.33 12.22 8.15
CA LEU A 288 -11.70 10.80 8.12
C LEU A 288 -11.63 10.15 9.51
N LEU A 289 -10.71 10.58 10.38
CA LEU A 289 -10.66 10.17 11.79
C LEU A 289 -11.96 10.55 12.49
N GLU A 290 -12.31 11.84 12.44
CA GLU A 290 -13.53 12.38 13.05
C GLU A 290 -14.79 11.75 12.47
N SER A 291 -14.79 11.43 11.16
CA SER A 291 -15.89 10.74 10.49
C SER A 291 -16.15 9.37 11.16
N ILE A 292 -15.08 8.62 11.44
CA ILE A 292 -15.17 7.31 12.11
C ILE A 292 -15.56 7.44 13.60
N GLU A 293 -15.06 8.46 14.30
CA GLU A 293 -15.34 8.66 15.73
C GLU A 293 -16.77 9.15 15.97
N ASN A 294 -17.25 10.06 15.12
CA ASN A 294 -18.55 10.72 15.26
C ASN A 294 -19.64 10.13 14.35
N LYS A 295 -19.34 9.09 13.58
CA LYS A 295 -20.29 8.36 12.72
C LYS A 295 -20.94 9.27 11.68
N ARG A 296 -20.13 10.13 11.06
CA ARG A 296 -20.59 11.24 10.25
C ARG A 296 -19.73 11.36 8.99
N GLY A 297 -20.13 12.18 8.03
CA GLY A 297 -19.34 12.40 6.84
C GLY A 297 -19.18 11.13 5.99
N ILE A 298 -17.94 10.67 5.81
CA ILE A 298 -17.64 9.50 4.96
C ILE A 298 -16.68 8.52 5.62
N LEU A 299 -16.95 7.22 5.51
CA LEU A 299 -16.12 6.14 6.05
C LEU A 299 -15.58 5.27 4.93
N GLY A 300 -14.27 5.04 4.92
CA GLY A 300 -13.67 3.95 4.13
C GLY A 300 -13.70 2.64 4.91
N VAL A 301 -14.13 1.55 4.28
CA VAL A 301 -14.17 0.22 4.87
C VAL A 301 -13.39 -0.77 4.00
N SER A 302 -12.40 -1.44 4.59
CA SER A 302 -11.73 -2.59 3.99
C SER A 302 -12.42 -3.88 4.41
N LEU A 303 -12.65 -4.76 3.46
CA LEU A 303 -13.36 -6.03 3.60
C LEU A 303 -12.38 -7.19 3.51
N LYS A 304 -12.48 -8.11 4.45
CA LYS A 304 -11.78 -9.39 4.45
C LYS A 304 -12.75 -10.48 4.85
N LEU A 305 -12.53 -11.68 4.35
CA LEU A 305 -13.29 -12.84 4.80
C LEU A 305 -12.96 -13.15 6.27
N GLY A 306 -13.97 -13.38 7.09
CA GLY A 306 -13.80 -13.71 8.50
C GLY A 306 -15.12 -13.85 9.27
N LYS A 307 -15.07 -13.59 10.58
CA LYS A 307 -16.12 -13.95 11.56
C LYS A 307 -17.05 -12.80 11.96
N GLY A 308 -16.91 -11.62 11.36
CA GLY A 308 -17.72 -10.45 11.71
C GLY A 308 -17.12 -9.54 12.77
N GLU A 309 -15.79 -9.44 12.82
CA GLU A 309 -15.10 -8.44 13.63
C GLU A 309 -15.03 -7.09 12.90
N ILE A 310 -15.24 -6.00 13.63
CA ILE A 310 -15.13 -4.64 13.13
C ILE A 310 -14.06 -3.92 13.94
N ASN A 311 -12.98 -3.56 13.27
CA ASN A 311 -11.84 -2.87 13.87
C ASN A 311 -11.63 -1.52 13.18
N SER A 312 -10.94 -0.60 13.85
CA SER A 312 -10.52 0.65 13.24
C SER A 312 -9.00 0.71 13.21
N ILE A 313 -8.45 1.10 12.07
CA ILE A 313 -7.01 1.11 11.80
C ILE A 313 -6.56 2.56 11.64
N ASN A 314 -5.33 2.86 12.05
CA ASN A 314 -4.73 4.20 11.95
C ASN A 314 -5.52 5.30 12.69
N MET A 315 -6.17 4.95 13.81
CA MET A 315 -6.97 5.85 14.65
C MET A 315 -6.09 6.76 15.52
N THR A 316 -5.28 7.61 14.90
CA THR A 316 -4.47 8.59 15.61
C THR A 316 -4.52 9.90 14.85
N GLU A 317 -4.81 10.98 15.56
CA GLU A 317 -4.79 12.32 14.99
C GLU A 317 -3.42 12.61 14.37
N ARG A 318 -3.44 13.18 13.17
CA ARG A 318 -2.24 13.56 12.45
C ARG A 318 -1.93 15.02 12.78
N PRO A 319 -0.77 15.29 13.41
CA PRO A 319 -0.40 16.66 13.71
C PRO A 319 -0.06 17.44 12.43
N GLU A 320 -0.30 18.75 12.46
CA GLU A 320 0.25 19.67 11.48
C GLU A 320 1.64 20.14 11.93
N TYR A 321 2.64 19.83 11.11
CA TYR A 321 4.03 20.20 11.36
C TYR A 321 4.30 21.58 10.76
N ILE A 322 4.81 22.48 11.59
CA ILE A 322 5.19 23.84 11.19
C ILE A 322 6.62 24.08 11.64
N VAL A 323 7.52 24.35 10.70
CA VAL A 323 8.89 24.75 11.01
C VAL A 323 8.94 26.28 11.11
N ASP A 324 9.34 26.78 12.28
CA ASP A 324 9.56 28.22 12.53
C ASP A 324 11.02 28.58 12.84
N ASP A 325 11.83 27.60 13.23
CA ASP A 325 13.28 27.69 13.34
C ASP A 325 13.92 26.42 12.78
N PHE A 326 15.07 26.59 12.14
CA PHE A 326 15.85 25.49 11.62
C PHE A 326 17.34 25.79 11.80
N LYS A 327 18.01 24.87 12.50
CA LYS A 327 19.45 24.92 12.72
C LYS A 327 20.10 23.59 12.38
N MET A 328 21.41 23.64 12.19
CA MET A 328 22.27 22.48 12.02
C MET A 328 23.25 22.44 13.18
N GLN A 329 23.19 21.37 13.95
CA GLN A 329 24.06 21.09 15.08
C GLN A 329 25.36 20.45 14.61
N TYR A 330 26.45 21.21 14.69
CA TYR A 330 27.80 20.75 14.40
C TYR A 330 28.48 20.31 15.71
N GLY A 331 28.96 19.07 15.73
CA GLY A 331 29.93 18.62 16.72
C GLY A 331 31.36 19.00 16.35
N ASP A 332 32.32 18.32 16.95
CA ASP A 332 33.76 18.48 16.70
C ASP A 332 34.10 18.43 15.21
N PHE A 333 35.21 19.07 14.83
CA PHE A 333 35.54 19.25 13.41
C PHE A 333 35.59 17.91 12.65
N PHE A 334 36.19 16.88 13.25
CA PHE A 334 36.33 15.56 12.63
C PHE A 334 35.15 14.59 12.87
N ALA A 335 34.02 15.07 13.40
CA ALA A 335 32.81 14.25 13.49
C ALA A 335 32.21 13.97 12.09
N GLN A 336 31.56 12.81 11.95
CA GLN A 336 31.06 12.30 10.65
C GLN A 336 29.62 12.71 10.34
N ASN A 337 28.97 13.44 11.24
CA ASN A 337 27.58 13.80 11.15
C ASN A 337 27.33 15.27 11.47
N VAL A 338 26.13 15.70 11.09
CA VAL A 338 25.51 16.95 11.52
C VAL A 338 24.01 16.64 11.67
N SER A 339 23.41 17.05 12.76
CA SER A 339 21.97 16.83 13.00
C SER A 339 21.24 18.15 12.82
N SER A 340 20.08 18.12 12.19
CA SER A 340 19.19 19.29 12.21
C SER A 340 18.48 19.42 13.55
N ILE A 341 18.23 20.66 13.94
CA ILE A 341 17.37 21.02 15.06
C ILE A 341 16.20 21.79 14.45
N TYR A 342 15.00 21.30 14.74
CA TYR A 342 13.75 21.90 14.29
C TYR A 342 13.11 22.62 15.47
N GLY A 343 12.73 23.88 15.25
CA GLY A 343 11.76 24.61 16.06
C GLY A 343 10.39 24.57 15.39
N GLY A 344 9.35 24.71 16.21
CA GLY A 344 7.99 24.93 15.76
C GLY A 344 7.02 23.84 16.22
N ASN A 345 5.81 23.87 15.66
CA ASN A 345 4.70 23.05 16.11
C ASN A 345 4.92 21.56 15.78
N GLU A 346 4.71 20.69 16.77
CA GLU A 346 4.76 19.22 16.61
C GLU A 346 6.12 18.68 16.13
N LEU A 347 7.19 19.46 16.30
CA LEU A 347 8.55 19.11 15.87
C LEU A 347 9.50 18.77 17.02
N GLU A 348 9.02 18.79 18.28
CA GLU A 348 9.87 18.49 19.42
C GLU A 348 10.48 17.09 19.31
N GLY A 349 11.81 17.04 19.39
CA GLY A 349 12.58 15.81 19.32
C GLY A 349 12.75 15.25 17.90
N TYR A 350 12.16 15.85 16.86
CA TYR A 350 12.46 15.46 15.49
C TYR A 350 13.82 16.00 15.04
N SER A 351 14.55 15.21 14.26
CA SER A 351 15.79 15.62 13.61
C SER A 351 16.02 14.84 12.32
N VAL A 352 16.79 15.43 11.42
CA VAL A 352 17.41 14.73 10.29
C VAL A 352 18.91 14.76 10.51
N THR A 353 19.51 13.59 10.74
CA THR A 353 20.96 13.45 10.88
C THR A 353 21.58 13.13 9.53
N TYR A 354 22.44 14.02 9.03
CA TYR A 354 23.16 13.84 7.77
C TYR A 354 24.53 13.21 8.03
N ARG A 355 24.78 12.05 7.44
CA ARG A 355 26.02 11.28 7.60
C ARG A 355 26.30 10.36 6.41
N LEU A 356 27.51 9.81 6.37
CA LEU A 356 27.81 8.64 5.54
C LEU A 356 27.30 7.38 6.26
N PHE A 357 26.64 6.48 5.54
CA PHE A 357 26.11 5.24 6.12
C PHE A 357 27.08 4.06 5.96
N SER A 358 28.02 4.17 5.03
CA SER A 358 29.15 3.26 4.89
C SER A 358 30.45 3.96 5.28
N ALA A 359 31.46 3.18 5.63
CA ALA A 359 32.83 3.68 5.85
C ALA A 359 33.55 3.97 4.52
N SER A 360 32.87 4.67 3.59
CA SER A 360 33.37 4.99 2.26
C SER A 360 33.41 6.49 2.03
N ALA A 361 34.60 7.03 1.83
CA ALA A 361 34.81 8.43 1.52
C ALA A 361 34.17 8.86 0.17
N THR A 362 33.83 7.93 -0.73
CA THR A 362 33.23 8.22 -2.04
C THR A 362 31.70 8.27 -2.02
N GLU A 363 31.07 7.92 -0.90
CA GLU A 363 29.62 7.97 -0.73
C GLU A 363 29.12 9.43 -0.59
N THR A 364 27.91 9.68 -1.09
CA THR A 364 27.18 10.92 -0.81
C THR A 364 26.53 10.81 0.57
N ILE A 365 26.62 11.86 1.40
CA ILE A 365 25.87 11.90 2.67
C ILE A 365 24.37 11.72 2.41
N ARG A 366 23.70 11.07 3.37
CA ARG A 366 22.25 10.87 3.38
C ARG A 366 21.70 11.33 4.72
N GLY A 367 20.46 11.78 4.73
CA GLY A 367 19.74 12.10 5.96
C GLY A 367 19.12 10.85 6.58
N GLU A 368 18.92 10.89 7.89
CA GLU A 368 18.15 9.92 8.65
C GLU A 368 17.16 10.68 9.52
N ALA A 369 15.86 10.56 9.23
CA ALA A 369 14.82 11.15 10.04
C ALA A 369 14.67 10.35 11.35
N GLN A 370 14.71 11.05 12.47
CA GLN A 370 14.66 10.48 13.81
C GLN A 370 13.68 11.28 14.67
N LYS A 371 13.05 10.61 15.63
CA LYS A 371 12.30 11.22 16.73
C LYS A 371 12.93 10.79 18.06
N LYS A 372 13.30 11.75 18.90
CA LYS A 372 13.92 11.51 20.20
C LYS A 372 13.04 10.55 21.02
N LYS A 373 13.67 9.56 21.68
CA LYS A 373 13.01 8.50 22.48
C LYS A 373 12.20 7.44 21.71
N THR A 374 12.11 7.47 20.38
CA THR A 374 11.58 6.33 19.63
C THR A 374 12.70 5.34 19.29
N LEU A 375 12.49 4.05 19.52
CA LEU A 375 13.48 2.98 19.26
C LEU A 375 13.79 2.78 17.76
N ALA A 376 12.97 3.33 16.86
CA ALA A 376 13.12 3.21 15.42
C ALA A 376 13.55 4.54 14.78
N ALA A 377 14.53 4.47 13.88
CA ALA A 377 14.72 5.50 12.87
C ALA A 377 13.50 5.51 11.95
N HIS A 378 12.94 6.69 11.65
CA HIS A 378 11.69 6.80 10.90
C HIS A 378 11.92 6.54 9.40
N GLY A 379 13.09 6.92 8.86
CA GLY A 379 13.42 6.64 7.46
C GLY A 379 14.72 7.30 6.96
N LYS A 380 15.24 6.78 5.84
CA LYS A 380 16.40 7.37 5.14
C LYS A 380 15.93 8.46 4.20
N VAL A 381 16.57 9.62 4.27
CA VAL A 381 16.31 10.79 3.42
C VAL A 381 17.40 10.91 2.38
N PHE A 382 17.06 10.70 1.11
CA PHE A 382 18.02 10.86 0.03
C PHE A 382 18.28 12.33 -0.25
N LEU A 383 19.54 12.74 -0.31
CA LEU A 383 19.87 14.13 -0.57
C LEU A 383 19.30 14.64 -1.91
N LYS A 384 19.15 13.75 -2.91
CA LYS A 384 18.55 14.06 -4.23
C LYS A 384 17.15 14.68 -4.12
N TYR A 385 16.46 14.43 -3.02
CA TYR A 385 15.15 14.99 -2.76
C TYR A 385 15.20 16.51 -2.48
N LEU A 386 16.34 17.05 -2.04
CA LEU A 386 16.58 18.49 -2.00
C LEU A 386 16.37 19.15 -3.36
N ASP A 387 16.83 18.51 -4.44
CA ASP A 387 16.65 19.02 -5.80
C ASP A 387 15.18 19.07 -6.22
N PHE A 388 14.40 18.06 -5.82
CA PHE A 388 12.95 18.01 -6.02
C PHE A 388 12.25 19.17 -5.32
N LEU A 389 12.54 19.40 -4.03
CA LEU A 389 11.95 20.49 -3.24
C LEU A 389 12.33 21.88 -3.76
N MET A 390 13.48 21.98 -4.44
CA MET A 390 13.96 23.18 -5.10
C MET A 390 13.40 23.37 -6.53
N GLY A 391 12.65 22.42 -7.07
CA GLY A 391 12.11 22.50 -8.44
C GLY A 391 13.19 22.45 -9.54
N SER A 392 14.40 21.98 -9.23
CA SER A 392 15.55 22.02 -10.14
C SER A 392 16.14 20.63 -10.33
N LYS A 393 16.44 20.22 -11.57
CA LYS A 393 17.10 18.92 -11.82
C LYS A 393 18.59 18.98 -11.43
N ARG A 394 18.96 18.35 -10.31
CA ARG A 394 20.34 18.01 -9.87
C ARG A 394 21.30 19.16 -9.48
N ALA A 395 20.85 20.41 -9.40
CA ALA A 395 21.77 21.54 -9.17
C ALA A 395 22.35 21.63 -7.73
N TYR A 396 21.62 21.18 -6.71
CA TYR A 396 21.99 21.35 -5.31
C TYR A 396 22.78 20.15 -4.80
N VAL A 397 22.37 18.92 -5.14
CA VAL A 397 23.11 17.72 -4.71
C VAL A 397 24.48 17.64 -5.37
N SER A 398 24.60 18.01 -6.65
CA SER A 398 25.89 18.02 -7.34
C SER A 398 26.90 18.97 -6.67
N ARG A 399 26.45 20.07 -6.05
CA ARG A 399 27.32 20.97 -5.28
C ARG A 399 27.89 20.28 -4.04
N VAL A 400 27.08 19.51 -3.32
CA VAL A 400 27.52 18.68 -2.16
C VAL A 400 28.45 17.57 -2.62
N GLU A 401 28.09 16.85 -3.68
CA GLU A 401 28.93 15.76 -4.22
C GLU A 401 30.28 16.25 -4.77
N SER A 402 30.40 17.53 -5.11
CA SER A 402 31.64 18.10 -5.65
C SER A 402 32.80 18.16 -4.64
N VAL A 403 32.53 17.92 -3.35
CA VAL A 403 33.53 17.88 -2.27
C VAL A 403 33.64 16.51 -1.59
N LYS A 404 33.03 15.44 -2.14
CA LYS A 404 33.18 14.07 -1.63
C LYS A 404 34.39 13.34 -2.24
N GLY A 405 34.90 12.28 -1.62
CA GLY A 405 35.88 11.36 -2.20
C GLY A 405 37.09 11.11 -1.30
N VAL A 406 38.12 10.45 -1.84
CA VAL A 406 39.43 10.34 -1.17
C VAL A 406 40.16 11.66 -1.34
N LEU A 407 40.08 12.51 -0.32
CA LEU A 407 40.60 13.89 -0.35
C LEU A 407 42.03 13.98 0.17
N ILE A 408 42.43 13.09 1.06
CA ILE A 408 43.78 13.02 1.62
C ILE A 408 44.34 11.62 1.43
N LYS A 409 45.66 11.50 1.47
CA LYS A 409 46.37 10.24 1.60
C LYS A 409 47.46 10.35 2.65
N GLU A 410 47.66 9.29 3.41
CA GLU A 410 48.77 9.20 4.35
C GLU A 410 50.08 9.12 3.55
N THR A 411 51.03 10.00 3.88
CA THR A 411 52.37 10.02 3.26
C THR A 411 53.40 9.36 4.16
N ASN A 412 53.16 9.39 5.48
CA ASN A 412 53.94 8.63 6.44
C ASN A 412 53.02 8.18 7.59
N PRO A 413 52.88 6.87 7.83
CA PRO A 413 52.08 6.37 8.93
C PRO A 413 52.54 6.88 10.28
N TYR A 414 51.58 7.11 11.18
CA TYR A 414 51.94 7.32 12.58
C TYR A 414 52.60 6.06 13.14
N SER A 415 53.59 6.25 14.00
CA SER A 415 54.30 5.17 14.69
C SER A 415 54.43 5.51 16.17
N ASN A 416 54.98 4.60 16.96
CA ASN A 416 55.29 4.88 18.37
C ASN A 416 56.26 6.08 18.57
N LYS A 417 56.79 6.67 17.49
CA LYS A 417 57.76 7.76 17.49
C LYS A 417 57.23 9.10 16.93
N GLY A 418 55.96 9.21 16.51
CA GLY A 418 55.43 10.49 16.04
C GLY A 418 54.10 10.45 15.28
N VAL A 419 53.57 11.65 15.01
CA VAL A 419 52.20 11.97 14.57
C VAL A 419 51.87 11.55 13.12
N GLY A 420 52.84 11.10 12.33
CA GLY A 420 52.65 10.77 10.91
C GLY A 420 52.45 12.03 10.04
N SER A 421 52.08 11.84 8.76
CA SER A 421 51.83 12.96 7.83
C SER A 421 50.83 12.59 6.74
N TYR A 422 50.13 13.61 6.24
CA TYR A 422 49.14 13.49 5.18
C TYR A 422 49.38 14.49 4.06
N ALA A 423 48.94 14.14 2.85
CA ALA A 423 48.91 15.05 1.70
C ALA A 423 47.52 15.06 1.05
N PHE A 424 47.12 16.22 0.52
CA PHE A 424 45.92 16.29 -0.32
C PHE A 424 46.11 15.55 -1.63
N THR A 425 45.06 14.85 -2.06
CA THR A 425 44.94 14.42 -3.46
C THR A 425 44.63 15.63 -4.35
N LYS A 426 44.73 15.49 -5.68
CA LYS A 426 44.28 16.54 -6.63
C LYS A 426 42.83 16.96 -6.38
N LYS A 427 41.96 15.98 -6.07
CA LYS A 427 40.56 16.24 -5.68
C LYS A 427 40.46 16.92 -4.32
N GLY A 428 41.29 16.50 -3.37
CA GLY A 428 41.43 17.10 -2.04
C GLY A 428 41.69 18.60 -2.07
N LYS A 429 42.70 19.04 -2.83
CA LYS A 429 43.01 20.48 -2.95
C LYS A 429 41.84 21.29 -3.48
N LEU A 430 41.16 20.78 -4.52
CA LEU A 430 39.97 21.42 -5.09
C LEU A 430 38.82 21.48 -4.11
N ALA A 431 38.58 20.40 -3.35
CA ALA A 431 37.53 20.36 -2.35
C ALA A 431 37.84 21.29 -1.17
N PHE A 432 39.08 21.27 -0.67
CA PHE A 432 39.52 22.14 0.42
C PHE A 432 39.35 23.61 0.05
N LYS A 433 39.82 24.04 -1.13
CA LYS A 433 39.62 25.42 -1.61
C LYS A 433 38.15 25.86 -1.60
N LYS A 434 37.23 24.99 -2.03
CA LYS A 434 35.78 25.31 -1.97
C LYS A 434 35.30 25.47 -0.53
N ILE A 435 35.72 24.57 0.35
CA ILE A 435 35.32 24.60 1.76
C ILE A 435 35.89 25.82 2.48
N THR A 436 37.13 26.24 2.20
CA THR A 436 37.70 27.46 2.78
C THR A 436 36.98 28.72 2.32
N GLU A 437 36.48 28.76 1.07
CA GLU A 437 35.66 29.86 0.55
C GLU A 437 34.22 29.89 1.10
N GLU A 438 33.71 28.75 1.56
CA GLU A 438 32.33 28.58 2.00
C GLU A 438 32.16 28.62 3.50
N TRP A 439 33.15 28.13 4.25
CA TRP A 439 33.12 28.11 5.69
C TRP A 439 32.80 29.48 6.31
N PRO A 440 33.40 30.61 5.86
CA PRO A 440 33.02 31.92 6.39
C PRO A 440 31.52 32.24 6.21
N LYS A 441 30.91 31.83 5.10
CA LYS A 441 29.49 32.07 4.81
C LYS A 441 28.58 31.28 5.76
N LEU A 442 29.00 30.08 6.13
CA LEU A 442 28.28 29.23 7.08
C LEU A 442 28.51 29.66 8.53
N LYS A 443 29.77 29.96 8.91
CA LYS A 443 30.14 30.38 10.27
C LYS A 443 29.39 31.63 10.73
N THR A 444 29.12 32.57 9.81
CA THR A 444 28.36 33.79 10.09
C THR A 444 26.85 33.63 9.98
N SER A 445 26.36 32.45 9.61
CA SER A 445 24.93 32.18 9.46
C SER A 445 24.33 31.73 10.79
N ASP A 446 23.14 32.22 11.11
CA ASP A 446 22.38 31.85 12.32
C ASP A 446 21.83 30.40 12.29
N ILE A 447 22.03 29.70 11.18
CA ILE A 447 21.69 28.28 11.00
C ILE A 447 22.65 27.36 11.77
N ILE A 448 23.84 27.82 12.16
CA ILE A 448 24.81 26.97 12.85
C ILE A 448 24.54 26.98 14.36
N GLN A 449 24.56 25.80 14.95
CA GLN A 449 24.62 25.63 16.40
C GLN A 449 25.71 24.60 16.72
N TYR A 450 26.51 24.84 17.74
CA TYR A 450 27.51 23.86 18.17
C TYR A 450 26.91 22.92 19.23
N ALA A 451 27.29 21.64 19.18
CA ALA A 451 26.95 20.68 20.21
C ALA A 451 27.62 21.08 21.54
N ARG A 452 27.02 20.67 22.67
CA ARG A 452 27.60 20.95 23.98
C ARG A 452 28.99 20.33 24.08
N GLY A 453 29.99 21.14 24.43
CA GLY A 453 31.38 20.71 24.58
C GLY A 453 32.22 20.78 23.31
N THR A 454 31.62 21.14 22.16
CA THR A 454 32.38 21.38 20.93
C THR A 454 33.08 22.74 20.98
N ASP A 455 34.37 22.75 20.69
CA ASP A 455 35.14 23.97 20.51
C ASP A 455 34.99 24.47 19.06
N ALA A 456 34.24 25.57 18.89
CA ALA A 456 34.02 26.19 17.59
C ALA A 456 35.31 26.67 16.91
N SER A 457 36.37 26.96 17.69
CA SER A 457 37.65 27.41 17.16
C SER A 457 38.41 26.32 16.40
N GLU A 458 38.10 25.03 16.61
CA GLU A 458 38.66 23.93 15.82
C GLU A 458 38.41 24.09 14.32
N TYR A 459 37.33 24.78 13.93
CA TYR A 459 37.00 25.01 12.53
C TYR A 459 37.85 26.12 11.89
N ASP A 460 38.56 26.91 12.67
CA ASP A 460 39.42 27.99 12.15
C ASP A 460 40.65 27.43 11.41
N ILE A 461 40.94 26.14 11.54
CA ILE A 461 41.92 25.43 10.70
C ILE A 461 41.59 25.53 9.19
N LEU A 462 40.33 25.77 8.85
CA LEU A 462 39.90 25.98 7.46
C LEU A 462 40.31 27.36 6.91
N ILE A 463 40.50 28.36 7.75
CA ILE A 463 40.63 29.77 7.33
C ILE A 463 41.80 30.50 8.01
N ALA A 464 42.80 29.75 8.46
CA ALA A 464 43.91 30.23 9.28
C ALA A 464 44.79 31.36 8.67
N SER A 465 44.57 31.78 7.40
CA SER A 465 45.18 33.00 6.86
C SER A 465 44.43 33.57 5.66
N ALA A 466 44.07 34.86 5.73
CA ALA A 466 43.53 35.62 4.60
C ALA A 466 44.65 36.00 3.60
N GLY A 467 44.44 35.78 2.28
CA GLY A 467 45.36 36.18 1.19
C GLY A 467 45.82 35.02 0.27
N ARG A 468 46.46 35.32 -0.88
CA ARG A 468 46.94 34.31 -1.86
C ARG A 468 48.04 33.38 -1.30
N SER A 469 48.89 33.87 -0.39
CA SER A 469 49.84 33.07 0.38
C SER A 469 49.18 32.29 1.53
N GLY A 470 47.92 32.59 1.85
CA GLY A 470 47.20 32.01 2.98
C GLY A 470 46.66 30.61 2.72
N LEU A 471 46.33 30.25 1.46
CA LEU A 471 45.78 28.93 1.16
C LEU A 471 46.80 27.81 1.42
N ALA A 472 48.06 27.97 1.02
CA ALA A 472 49.10 26.96 1.26
C ALA A 472 49.38 26.78 2.77
N LYS A 473 49.32 27.87 3.54
CA LYS A 473 49.47 27.83 5.00
C LYS A 473 48.26 27.14 5.65
N SER A 474 47.04 27.45 5.22
CA SER A 474 45.82 26.76 5.67
C SER A 474 45.82 25.28 5.28
N GLU A 475 46.31 24.91 4.10
CA GLU A 475 46.47 23.51 3.69
C GLU A 475 47.39 22.77 4.65
N LYS A 476 48.54 23.36 5.00
CA LYS A 476 49.48 22.76 5.94
C LYS A 476 48.87 22.60 7.34
N ILE A 477 48.30 23.67 7.90
CA ILE A 477 47.66 23.65 9.23
C ILE A 477 46.56 22.59 9.29
N PHE A 478 45.74 22.49 8.24
CA PHE A 478 44.70 21.48 8.15
C PHE A 478 45.28 20.05 8.14
N LEU A 479 46.31 19.78 7.33
CA LEU A 479 46.92 18.46 7.24
C LEU A 479 47.65 18.07 8.54
N ASP A 480 48.28 19.03 9.22
CA ASP A 480 48.89 18.83 10.53
C ASP A 480 47.81 18.47 11.58
N ALA A 481 46.67 19.16 11.57
CA ALA A 481 45.53 18.84 12.44
C ALA A 481 44.92 17.46 12.15
N VAL A 482 44.85 17.07 10.87
CA VAL A 482 44.43 15.71 10.46
C VAL A 482 45.38 14.67 11.04
N ALA A 483 46.70 14.88 10.92
CA ALA A 483 47.71 13.95 11.42
C ALA A 483 47.62 13.82 12.94
N GLN A 484 47.50 14.95 13.66
CA GLN A 484 47.37 14.98 15.11
C GLN A 484 46.12 14.22 15.57
N TYR A 485 44.97 14.47 14.96
CA TYR A 485 43.74 13.76 15.30
C TYR A 485 43.84 12.26 15.01
N ALA A 486 44.45 11.88 13.89
CA ALA A 486 44.66 10.48 13.53
C ALA A 486 45.53 9.76 14.57
N PHE A 487 46.61 10.40 15.03
CA PHE A 487 47.47 9.90 16.09
C PHE A 487 46.72 9.77 17.43
N ASP A 488 46.09 10.84 17.89
CA ASP A 488 45.41 10.89 19.20
C ASP A 488 44.27 9.86 19.29
N LYS A 489 43.53 9.67 18.20
CA LYS A 489 42.41 8.73 18.13
C LYS A 489 42.78 7.36 17.60
N LYS A 490 44.06 7.12 17.26
CA LYS A 490 44.55 5.89 16.61
C LYS A 490 43.68 5.53 15.39
N ALA A 491 43.29 6.53 14.61
CA ALA A 491 42.35 6.39 13.51
C ALA A 491 43.10 5.99 12.22
N PRO A 492 42.76 4.86 11.58
CA PRO A 492 43.41 4.45 10.34
C PRO A 492 43.08 5.42 9.20
N GLU A 493 43.93 5.47 8.18
CA GLU A 493 43.80 6.38 7.03
C GLU A 493 42.38 6.40 6.44
N LYS A 494 41.78 5.22 6.20
CA LYS A 494 40.41 5.09 5.66
C LYS A 494 39.36 5.79 6.52
N ASN A 495 39.53 5.78 7.83
CA ASN A 495 38.64 6.48 8.77
C ASN A 495 38.79 8.00 8.61
N MET A 496 40.02 8.51 8.50
CA MET A 496 40.27 9.93 8.26
C MET A 496 39.75 10.40 6.90
N GLN A 497 39.95 9.62 5.84
CA GLN A 497 39.37 9.89 4.52
C GLN A 497 37.84 10.00 4.59
N THR A 498 37.19 9.12 5.35
CA THR A 498 35.74 9.11 5.54
C THR A 498 35.27 10.34 6.32
N ARG A 499 35.93 10.67 7.43
CA ARG A 499 35.62 11.84 8.27
C ARG A 499 35.70 13.15 7.51
N ILE A 500 36.79 13.35 6.76
CA ILE A 500 37.00 14.60 6.02
C ILE A 500 35.99 14.71 4.88
N SER A 501 35.74 13.63 4.14
CA SER A 501 34.70 13.62 3.09
C SER A 501 33.31 13.93 3.66
N ALA A 502 32.94 13.34 4.80
CA ALA A 502 31.67 13.63 5.49
C ALA A 502 31.60 15.09 5.95
N ARG A 503 32.65 15.62 6.60
CA ARG A 503 32.67 16.99 7.10
C ARG A 503 32.59 18.01 5.97
N PHE A 504 33.34 17.82 4.89
CA PHE A 504 33.28 18.73 3.74
C PHE A 504 31.88 18.74 3.11
N GLN A 505 31.27 17.57 2.94
CA GLN A 505 29.89 17.48 2.45
C GLN A 505 28.88 18.17 3.39
N THR A 506 29.03 18.02 4.71
CA THR A 506 28.12 18.65 5.69
C THR A 506 28.31 20.16 5.79
N ILE A 507 29.53 20.70 5.65
CA ILE A 507 29.76 22.16 5.52
C ILE A 507 29.12 22.69 4.24
N ARG A 508 29.28 21.97 3.12
CA ARG A 508 28.67 22.35 1.85
C ARG A 508 27.15 22.37 1.95
N LEU A 509 26.55 21.36 2.59
CA LEU A 509 25.12 21.29 2.84
C LEU A 509 24.62 22.45 3.71
N GLY A 510 25.30 22.72 4.84
CA GLY A 510 24.95 23.85 5.71
C GLY A 510 25.04 25.18 4.98
N THR A 511 26.06 25.39 4.15
CA THR A 511 26.22 26.60 3.33
C THR A 511 25.08 26.75 2.32
N LEU A 512 24.58 25.64 1.74
CA LEU A 512 23.43 25.67 0.84
C LEU A 512 22.16 26.10 1.59
N PHE A 513 21.89 25.53 2.77
CA PHE A 513 20.74 25.95 3.57
C PHE A 513 20.85 27.40 4.06
N ALA A 514 22.03 27.85 4.47
CA ALA A 514 22.29 29.26 4.79
C ALA A 514 21.98 30.18 3.59
N GLY A 515 22.41 29.79 2.39
CA GLY A 515 22.13 30.51 1.16
C GLY A 515 20.64 30.55 0.82
N ILE A 516 19.91 29.45 1.05
CA ILE A 516 18.45 29.40 0.87
C ILE A 516 17.77 30.33 1.89
N LYS A 517 18.14 30.26 3.17
CA LYS A 517 17.59 31.12 4.23
C LYS A 517 17.74 32.60 3.90
N LYS A 518 18.94 32.99 3.42
CA LYS A 518 19.21 34.37 3.00
C LYS A 518 18.29 34.84 1.86
N GLY A 519 17.89 33.93 0.97
CA GLY A 519 16.93 34.25 -0.10
C GLY A 519 15.48 34.22 0.37
N SER A 520 15.10 33.26 1.21
CA SER A 520 13.76 33.11 1.78
C SER A 520 13.78 32.16 2.98
N VAL A 521 13.40 32.67 4.15
CA VAL A 521 13.22 31.90 5.39
C VAL A 521 12.10 30.86 5.20
N ASP A 522 10.96 31.26 4.66
CA ASP A 522 9.83 30.35 4.39
C ASP A 522 10.23 29.20 3.47
N LYS A 523 11.04 29.47 2.44
CA LYS A 523 11.51 28.44 1.54
C LYS A 523 12.44 27.45 2.24
N LEU A 524 13.33 27.93 3.13
CA LEU A 524 14.13 27.05 3.97
C LEU A 524 13.23 26.16 4.84
N HIS A 525 12.24 26.74 5.52
CA HIS A 525 11.33 26.01 6.40
C HIS A 525 10.55 24.93 5.64
N GLN A 526 10.03 25.25 4.45
CA GLN A 526 9.37 24.28 3.57
C GLN A 526 10.30 23.13 3.18
N ILE A 527 11.56 23.43 2.84
CA ILE A 527 12.53 22.39 2.46
C ILE A 527 12.91 21.54 3.65
N ALA A 528 13.21 22.16 4.79
CA ALA A 528 13.57 21.47 6.02
C ALA A 528 12.46 20.52 6.47
N LEU A 529 11.21 20.99 6.41
CA LEU A 529 10.03 20.18 6.68
C LEU A 529 9.90 19.05 5.66
N GLY A 530 9.99 19.34 4.36
CA GLY A 530 9.91 18.31 3.32
C GLY A 530 10.93 17.20 3.53
N MET A 531 12.20 17.56 3.80
CA MET A 531 13.27 16.59 4.08
C MET A 531 12.96 15.72 5.30
N LEU A 532 12.34 16.27 6.34
CA LEU A 532 11.86 15.51 7.50
C LEU A 532 10.71 14.57 7.13
N LEU A 533 9.70 15.10 6.43
CA LEU A 533 8.50 14.35 6.02
C LEU A 533 8.80 13.20 5.06
N TYR A 534 9.84 13.32 4.23
CA TYR A 534 10.28 12.24 3.33
C TYR A 534 10.66 10.96 4.09
N GLY A 535 11.25 11.12 5.27
CA GLY A 535 11.67 10.02 6.12
C GLY A 535 10.54 9.43 6.96
N LYS A 536 9.27 9.76 6.71
CA LYS A 536 8.14 9.25 7.49
C LYS A 536 7.70 7.85 7.10
N SER A 537 7.19 7.13 8.09
CA SER A 537 6.57 5.81 7.90
C SER A 537 5.25 5.94 7.14
N GLU A 538 4.86 4.90 6.39
CA GLU A 538 3.55 4.81 5.73
C GLU A 538 2.40 5.06 6.71
N SER A 539 2.52 4.51 7.92
CA SER A 539 1.55 4.70 9.00
C SER A 539 1.30 6.15 9.41
N GLU A 540 2.22 7.08 9.12
CA GLU A 540 2.08 8.49 9.48
C GLU A 540 1.26 9.29 8.46
N TRP A 541 1.05 8.76 7.25
CA TRP A 541 0.27 9.42 6.20
C TRP A 541 -0.90 8.59 5.68
N SER A 542 -0.98 7.29 5.99
CA SER A 542 -2.17 6.48 5.74
C SER A 542 -3.36 7.01 6.52
N ALA A 543 -4.51 7.07 5.85
CA ALA A 543 -5.79 7.47 6.41
C ALA A 543 -6.32 6.44 7.42
N PRO A 544 -7.05 6.92 8.43
CA PRO A 544 -7.94 6.09 9.23
C PRO A 544 -8.97 5.39 8.35
N HIS A 545 -9.28 4.14 8.68
CA HIS A 545 -10.33 3.37 8.01
C HIS A 545 -10.87 2.27 8.93
N VAL A 546 -12.04 1.74 8.56
CA VAL A 546 -12.67 0.60 9.23
C VAL A 546 -12.23 -0.68 8.52
N LYS A 547 -11.97 -1.74 9.29
CA LYS A 547 -11.68 -3.07 8.77
C LYS A 547 -12.76 -4.04 9.24
N ALA A 548 -13.45 -4.66 8.30
CA ALA A 548 -14.43 -5.71 8.56
C ALA A 548 -13.84 -7.07 8.18
N THR A 549 -13.78 -7.99 9.14
CA THR A 549 -13.25 -9.36 9.00
C THR A 549 -14.23 -10.38 9.50
#